data_AF-A0A931A6P6-F1
#
_entry.id   AF-A0A931A6P6-F1
#
_cell.length_a   1.000
_cell.length_b   1.000
_cell.length_c   1.000
_cell.angle_alpha   90.00
_cell.angle_beta   90.00
_cell.angle_gamma   90.00
#
_symmetry.space_group_name_H-M   'P 1'
#
loop_
_entity.id
_entity.type
_entity.pdbx_description
1 polymer ?
#
loop_
_entity_poly.entity_id
_entity_poly.type
_entity_poly.pdbx_seq_one_letter_code
_entity_poly.pdbx_strand_id
1 'polypeptide(L)'
;MTVDRLTPDAVKVLRMLAARKTTQEAAASVSWPRDRVVGLARAQKGWFLSAETDTVSDPGSPDGTVRLPDGVERAGQLTFEIALTKAEASNDPKLRRLAATARKTHDELMERLINQHQAAAVARDIEQLQQELQAKQARHRELTGRRQPGPRVAEPSAPAAKVKRAGIRAWAASQGLDCPAAGRIPKTVEAAYDEAHGGNA
;
A
#
# COMPACT_ATOMS: atom_id res chain seq x y z
N MET A 1 -8.95 -37.09 -9.41
CA MET A 1 -10.19 -36.40 -9.81
C MET A 1 -9.81 -35.33 -10.81
N THR A 2 -10.26 -35.43 -12.06
CA THR A 2 -10.03 -34.39 -13.08
C THR A 2 -10.80 -33.13 -12.68
N VAL A 3 -10.12 -31.99 -12.65
CA VAL A 3 -10.59 -30.72 -12.05
C VAL A 3 -11.81 -30.12 -12.77
N ASP A 4 -12.12 -30.59 -13.99
CA ASP A 4 -13.21 -30.11 -14.85
C ASP A 4 -14.65 -30.37 -14.35
N ARG A 5 -14.84 -31.04 -13.21
CA ARG A 5 -16.17 -31.32 -12.63
C ARG A 5 -16.43 -30.70 -11.26
N LEU A 6 -15.54 -29.83 -10.77
CA LEU A 6 -15.76 -29.17 -9.49
C LEU A 6 -16.90 -28.14 -9.61
N THR A 7 -17.91 -28.25 -8.75
CA THR A 7 -18.97 -27.25 -8.67
C THR A 7 -18.42 -25.94 -8.12
N PRO A 8 -19.03 -24.78 -8.43
CA PRO A 8 -18.61 -23.48 -7.88
C PRO A 8 -18.53 -23.48 -6.35
N ASP A 9 -19.46 -24.18 -5.70
CA ASP A 9 -19.47 -24.34 -4.24
C ASP A 9 -18.28 -25.17 -3.74
N ALA A 10 -17.89 -26.23 -4.45
CA ALA A 10 -16.69 -27.01 -4.11
C ALA A 10 -15.42 -26.16 -4.22
N VAL A 11 -15.32 -25.32 -5.25
CA VAL A 11 -14.21 -24.36 -5.44
C VAL A 11 -14.16 -23.36 -4.30
N LYS A 12 -15.30 -22.80 -3.90
CA LYS A 12 -15.41 -21.86 -2.78
C LYS A 12 -14.97 -22.52 -1.46
N VAL A 13 -15.44 -23.73 -1.19
CA VAL A 13 -15.04 -24.50 0.00
C VAL A 13 -13.53 -24.74 0.03
N LEU A 14 -12.93 -25.19 -1.07
CA LEU A 14 -11.49 -25.43 -1.14
C LEU A 14 -10.67 -24.15 -0.90
N ARG A 15 -11.11 -23.00 -1.40
CA ARG A 15 -10.48 -21.70 -1.12
C ARG A 15 -10.56 -21.30 0.34
N MET A 16 -11.72 -21.52 0.98
CA MET A 16 -11.87 -21.22 2.41
C MET A 16 -10.98 -22.11 3.28
N LEU A 17 -10.89 -23.40 2.96
CA LEU A 17 -10.01 -24.32 3.67
C LEU A 17 -8.53 -23.95 3.49
N ALA A 18 -8.12 -23.56 2.27
CA ALA A 18 -6.76 -23.08 2.01
C ALA A 18 -6.43 -21.78 2.78
N ALA A 19 -7.44 -20.93 3.04
CA ALA A 19 -7.35 -19.75 3.88
C ALA A 19 -7.43 -20.05 5.39
N ARG A 20 -7.24 -21.32 5.80
CA ARG A 20 -7.29 -21.80 7.20
C ARG A 20 -8.62 -21.59 7.92
N LYS A 21 -9.74 -21.50 7.18
CA LYS A 21 -11.07 -21.55 7.79
C LYS A 21 -11.39 -22.97 8.25
N THR A 22 -12.23 -23.08 9.28
CA THR A 22 -12.62 -24.40 9.79
C THR A 22 -13.54 -25.13 8.80
N THR A 23 -13.59 -26.46 8.88
CA THR A 23 -14.51 -27.22 8.01
C THR A 23 -15.96 -26.87 8.30
N GLN A 24 -16.30 -26.54 9.55
CA GLN A 24 -17.62 -26.07 9.95
C GLN A 24 -17.98 -24.72 9.31
N GLU A 25 -17.07 -23.74 9.32
CA GLU A 25 -17.27 -22.44 8.68
C GLU A 25 -17.44 -22.56 7.16
N ALA A 26 -16.60 -23.38 6.53
CA ALA A 26 -16.69 -23.65 5.11
C ALA A 26 -18.02 -24.33 4.75
N ALA A 27 -18.47 -25.31 5.55
CA ALA A 27 -19.73 -26.01 5.39
C ALA A 27 -20.95 -25.06 5.49
N ALA A 28 -20.96 -24.20 6.52
CA ALA A 28 -22.01 -23.20 6.71
C ALA A 28 -22.11 -22.23 5.53
N SER A 29 -20.99 -21.85 4.93
CA SER A 29 -20.93 -20.86 3.84
C SER A 29 -21.56 -21.30 2.51
N VAL A 30 -21.75 -22.60 2.32
CA VAL A 30 -22.37 -23.21 1.12
C VAL A 30 -23.56 -24.11 1.48
N SER A 31 -24.01 -24.08 2.74
CA SER A 31 -25.09 -24.92 3.25
C SER A 31 -24.87 -26.42 3.00
N TRP A 32 -23.63 -26.89 3.11
CA TRP A 32 -23.29 -28.31 2.97
C TRP A 32 -23.17 -29.00 4.33
N PRO A 33 -23.42 -30.32 4.41
CA PRO A 33 -23.04 -31.10 5.59
C PRO A 33 -21.53 -31.05 5.81
N ARG A 34 -21.09 -30.93 7.07
CA ARG A 34 -19.65 -30.91 7.43
C ARG A 34 -18.91 -32.12 6.90
N ASP A 35 -19.50 -33.31 6.97
CA ASP A 35 -18.87 -34.56 6.50
C ASP A 35 -18.53 -34.52 5.01
N ARG A 36 -19.32 -33.80 4.21
CA ARG A 36 -19.05 -33.60 2.78
C ARG A 36 -17.81 -32.73 2.56
N VAL A 37 -17.64 -31.68 3.37
CA VAL A 37 -16.47 -30.80 3.34
C VAL A 37 -15.22 -31.55 3.79
N VAL A 38 -15.32 -32.35 4.85
CA VAL A 38 -14.24 -33.21 5.35
C VAL A 38 -13.83 -34.24 4.28
N GLY A 39 -14.81 -34.87 3.62
CA GLY A 39 -14.56 -35.78 2.51
C GLY A 39 -13.85 -35.10 1.33
N LEU A 40 -14.25 -33.87 1.00
CA LEU A 40 -13.62 -33.07 -0.06
C LEU A 40 -12.17 -32.71 0.26
N ALA A 41 -11.89 -32.34 1.52
CA ALA A 41 -10.54 -32.04 2.00
C ALA A 41 -9.64 -33.27 1.95
N ARG A 42 -10.13 -34.43 2.45
CA ARG A 42 -9.40 -35.70 2.43
C ARG A 42 -9.14 -36.24 1.03
N ALA A 43 -9.98 -35.88 0.06
CA ALA A 43 -9.77 -36.24 -1.34
C ALA A 43 -8.62 -35.44 -1.99
N GLN A 44 -8.17 -34.34 -1.38
CA GLN A 44 -7.01 -33.57 -1.85
C GLN A 44 -5.71 -34.22 -1.37
N LYS A 45 -4.79 -34.47 -2.31
CA LYS A 45 -3.48 -35.04 -2.00
C LYS A 45 -2.63 -34.02 -1.25
N GLY A 46 -2.07 -34.42 -0.11
CA GLY A 46 -1.18 -33.57 0.70
C GLY A 46 -1.90 -32.72 1.75
N TRP A 47 -3.23 -32.73 1.80
CA TRP A 47 -4.00 -31.99 2.80
C TRP A 47 -4.18 -32.84 4.06
N PHE A 48 -3.83 -32.29 5.21
CA PHE A 48 -4.03 -32.89 6.52
C PHE A 48 -5.10 -32.12 7.29
N LEU A 49 -6.09 -32.81 7.84
CA LEU A 49 -7.11 -32.19 8.67
C LEU A 49 -6.75 -32.40 10.14
N SER A 50 -6.54 -31.30 10.87
CA SER A 50 -6.35 -31.35 12.31
C SER A 50 -7.69 -31.59 13.01
N ALA A 51 -7.76 -32.64 13.84
CA ALA A 51 -8.95 -32.93 14.63
C ALA A 51 -9.16 -31.92 15.77
N GLU A 52 -8.08 -31.29 16.25
CA GLU A 52 -8.11 -30.35 17.38
C GLU A 52 -8.59 -28.97 16.95
N THR A 53 -8.12 -28.49 15.79
CA THR A 53 -8.41 -27.13 15.32
C THR A 53 -9.47 -27.09 14.22
N ASP A 54 -9.89 -28.24 13.70
CA ASP A 54 -10.82 -28.38 12.57
C ASP A 54 -10.35 -27.63 11.30
N THR A 55 -9.04 -27.41 11.17
CA THR A 55 -8.40 -26.71 10.04
C THR A 55 -7.57 -27.66 9.18
N VAL A 56 -7.47 -27.32 7.90
CA VAL A 56 -6.60 -28.04 6.97
C VAL A 56 -5.21 -27.40 6.95
N SER A 57 -4.17 -28.23 6.98
CA SER A 57 -2.77 -27.85 6.83
C SER A 57 -2.07 -28.74 5.80
N ASP A 58 -0.99 -28.23 5.20
CA ASP A 58 -0.11 -29.01 4.33
C ASP A 58 1.24 -29.19 5.02
N PRO A 59 1.59 -30.41 5.49
CA PRO A 59 2.85 -30.66 6.19
C PRO A 59 4.07 -30.56 5.27
N GLY A 60 3.88 -30.54 3.95
CA GLY A 60 4.95 -30.31 2.97
C GLY A 60 5.30 -28.83 2.79
N SER A 61 4.51 -27.92 3.36
CA SER A 61 4.74 -26.47 3.31
C SER A 61 5.37 -26.02 4.64
N PRO A 62 6.52 -25.31 4.62
CA PRO A 62 7.22 -24.90 5.85
C PRO A 62 6.36 -24.00 6.76
N ASP A 63 5.41 -23.27 6.17
CA ASP A 63 4.49 -22.39 6.90
C ASP A 63 3.16 -23.09 7.26
N GLY A 64 2.96 -24.34 6.84
CA GLY A 64 1.68 -25.04 6.94
C GLY A 64 0.59 -24.49 6.01
N THR A 65 0.97 -23.60 5.08
CA THR A 65 0.05 -22.99 4.11
C THR A 65 -0.32 -24.02 3.05
N VAL A 66 -1.62 -24.27 2.94
CA VAL A 66 -2.19 -25.25 2.03
C VAL A 66 -2.17 -24.71 0.61
N ARG A 67 -1.49 -25.41 -0.30
CA ARG A 67 -1.50 -25.06 -1.72
C ARG A 67 -2.83 -25.48 -2.36
N LEU A 68 -3.47 -24.55 -3.05
CA LEU A 68 -4.69 -24.83 -3.82
C LEU A 68 -4.38 -25.78 -4.98
N PRO A 69 -5.25 -26.77 -5.27
CA PRO A 69 -5.05 -27.65 -6.42
C PRO A 69 -5.02 -26.86 -7.74
N ASP A 70 -4.14 -27.27 -8.66
CA ASP A 70 -3.98 -26.68 -10.00
C ASP A 70 -5.29 -26.79 -10.78
N GLY A 71 -6.11 -25.73 -10.72
CA GLY A 71 -7.40 -25.62 -11.38
C GLY A 71 -8.51 -25.01 -10.52
N VAL A 72 -8.37 -24.99 -9.19
CA VAL A 72 -9.30 -24.26 -8.29
C VAL A 72 -9.10 -22.74 -8.39
N GLU A 73 -7.85 -22.31 -8.58
CA GLU A 73 -7.55 -20.90 -8.89
C GLU A 73 -8.14 -20.50 -10.25
N ARG A 74 -7.90 -21.33 -11.28
CA ARG A 74 -8.44 -21.11 -12.63
C ARG A 74 -9.97 -21.13 -12.67
N ALA A 75 -10.63 -22.02 -11.93
CA ALA A 75 -12.09 -22.20 -11.99
C ALA A 75 -12.88 -20.93 -11.64
N GLY A 76 -12.44 -20.13 -10.66
CA GLY A 76 -13.16 -18.89 -10.30
C GLY A 76 -12.96 -17.73 -11.28
N GLN A 77 -11.79 -17.65 -11.94
CA GLN A 77 -11.59 -16.71 -13.05
C GLN A 77 -12.37 -17.15 -14.29
N LEU A 78 -12.35 -18.47 -14.56
CA LEU A 78 -13.14 -19.07 -15.64
C LEU A 78 -14.63 -18.84 -15.43
N THR A 79 -15.18 -18.82 -14.21
CA THR A 79 -16.62 -18.57 -14.02
C THR A 79 -17.10 -17.19 -14.45
N PHE A 80 -16.30 -16.13 -14.23
CA PHE A 80 -16.67 -14.79 -14.67
C PHE A 80 -16.53 -14.65 -16.19
N GLU A 81 -15.39 -15.07 -16.76
CA GLU A 81 -15.17 -15.00 -18.21
C GLU A 81 -16.15 -15.88 -18.98
N ILE A 82 -16.48 -17.07 -18.48
CA ILE A 82 -17.50 -17.95 -19.07
C ILE A 82 -18.88 -17.31 -18.96
N ALA A 83 -19.22 -16.68 -17.83
CA ALA A 83 -20.49 -15.96 -17.69
C ALA A 83 -20.56 -14.75 -18.63
N LEU A 84 -19.47 -14.00 -18.79
CA LEU A 84 -19.38 -12.88 -19.72
C LEU A 84 -19.56 -13.34 -21.16
N THR A 85 -18.81 -14.38 -21.57
CA THR A 85 -18.87 -14.95 -22.92
C THR A 85 -20.29 -15.46 -23.23
N LYS A 86 -20.94 -16.12 -22.26
CA LYS A 86 -22.33 -16.56 -22.40
C LYS A 86 -23.30 -15.38 -22.51
N ALA A 87 -23.10 -14.31 -21.75
CA ALA A 87 -23.93 -13.12 -21.81
C ALA A 87 -23.74 -12.34 -23.12
N GLU A 88 -22.53 -12.31 -23.68
CA GLU A 88 -22.21 -11.73 -25.00
C GLU A 88 -22.85 -12.52 -26.15
N ALA A 89 -22.93 -13.84 -26.02
CA ALA A 89 -23.58 -14.73 -26.99
C ALA A 89 -25.12 -14.79 -26.83
N SER A 90 -25.69 -14.13 -25.82
CA SER A 90 -27.14 -14.11 -25.59
C SER A 90 -27.89 -13.33 -26.67
N ASN A 91 -29.10 -13.76 -27.02
CA ASN A 91 -29.97 -13.02 -27.94
C ASN A 91 -30.60 -11.76 -27.30
N ASP A 92 -30.49 -11.57 -25.99
CA ASP A 92 -30.99 -10.38 -25.30
C ASP A 92 -30.01 -9.19 -25.48
N PRO A 93 -30.44 -8.09 -26.15
CA PRO A 93 -29.58 -6.93 -26.38
C PRO A 93 -29.17 -6.21 -25.09
N LYS A 94 -29.97 -6.27 -24.01
CA LYS A 94 -29.60 -5.67 -22.72
C LYS A 94 -28.48 -6.46 -22.06
N LEU A 95 -28.55 -7.79 -22.07
CA LEU A 95 -27.50 -8.65 -21.51
C LEU A 95 -26.18 -8.47 -22.26
N ARG A 96 -26.22 -8.37 -23.60
CA ARG A 96 -25.01 -8.10 -24.40
C ARG A 96 -24.36 -6.76 -24.05
N ARG A 97 -25.15 -5.70 -23.89
CA ARG A 97 -24.65 -4.37 -23.49
C ARG A 97 -24.03 -4.40 -22.08
N LEU A 98 -24.68 -5.11 -21.16
CA LEU A 98 -24.18 -5.27 -19.80
C LEU A 98 -22.85 -6.04 -19.79
N ALA A 99 -22.76 -7.14 -20.55
CA ALA A 99 -21.53 -7.93 -20.66
C ALA A 99 -20.38 -7.13 -21.28
N ALA A 100 -20.63 -6.37 -22.34
CA ALA A 100 -19.64 -5.49 -22.95
C ALA A 100 -19.14 -4.40 -21.97
N THR A 101 -20.05 -3.83 -21.19
CA THR A 101 -19.70 -2.85 -20.15
C THR A 101 -18.85 -3.50 -19.06
N ALA A 102 -19.26 -4.68 -18.59
CA ALA A 102 -18.53 -5.44 -17.58
C ALA A 102 -17.12 -5.81 -18.06
N ARG A 103 -16.96 -6.21 -19.33
CA ARG A 103 -15.65 -6.50 -19.94
C ARG A 103 -14.76 -5.28 -19.91
N LYS A 104 -15.27 -4.14 -20.41
CA LYS A 104 -14.54 -2.88 -20.40
C LYS A 104 -14.08 -2.50 -18.98
N THR A 105 -14.97 -2.59 -18.00
CA THR A 105 -14.60 -2.28 -16.60
C THR A 105 -13.58 -3.26 -16.02
N HIS A 106 -13.68 -4.54 -16.38
CA HIS A 106 -12.72 -5.56 -15.95
C HIS A 106 -11.33 -5.27 -16.52
N ASP A 107 -11.24 -4.99 -17.82
CA ASP A 107 -9.99 -4.66 -18.51
C ASP A 107 -9.34 -3.40 -17.92
N GLU A 108 -10.13 -2.34 -17.67
CA GLU A 108 -9.64 -1.11 -17.03
C GLU A 108 -9.09 -1.37 -15.61
N LEU A 109 -9.74 -2.24 -14.83
CA LEU A 109 -9.26 -2.60 -13.49
C LEU A 109 -7.97 -3.42 -13.57
N MET A 110 -7.89 -4.37 -14.50
CA MET A 110 -6.70 -5.19 -14.71
C MET A 110 -5.51 -4.34 -15.15
N GLU A 111 -5.72 -3.39 -16.07
CA GLU A 111 -4.69 -2.45 -16.50
C GLU A 111 -4.19 -1.59 -15.33
N ARG A 112 -5.11 -1.06 -14.49
CA ARG A 112 -4.71 -0.30 -13.29
C ARG A 112 -3.90 -1.14 -12.31
N LEU A 113 -4.25 -2.40 -12.11
CA LEU A 113 -3.51 -3.30 -11.23
C LEU A 113 -2.10 -3.57 -11.75
N ILE A 114 -1.97 -3.82 -13.06
CA ILE A 114 -0.66 -3.98 -13.73
C ILE A 114 0.18 -2.71 -13.54
N ASN A 115 -0.40 -1.54 -13.79
CA ASN A 115 0.29 -0.26 -13.64
C ASN A 115 0.72 -0.01 -12.19
N GLN A 116 -0.10 -0.38 -11.19
CA GLN A 116 0.26 -0.29 -9.78
C GLN A 116 1.43 -1.21 -9.42
N HIS A 117 1.43 -2.45 -9.91
CA HIS A 117 2.54 -3.37 -9.68
C HIS A 117 3.83 -2.90 -10.33
N GLN A 118 3.76 -2.36 -11.54
CA GLN A 118 4.91 -1.77 -12.23
C GLN A 118 5.42 -0.53 -11.49
N ALA A 119 4.53 0.36 -11.06
CA ALA A 119 4.91 1.53 -10.27
C ALA A 119 5.61 1.13 -8.95
N ALA A 120 5.11 0.08 -8.28
CA ALA A 120 5.76 -0.44 -7.07
C ALA A 120 7.12 -1.11 -7.34
N ALA A 121 7.33 -1.70 -8.53
CA ALA A 121 8.65 -2.17 -8.94
C ALA A 121 9.61 -1.01 -9.16
N VAL A 122 9.19 0.00 -9.94
CA VAL A 122 9.99 1.21 -10.20
C VAL A 122 10.33 1.95 -8.91
N ALA A 123 9.40 2.03 -7.95
CA ALA A 123 9.66 2.66 -6.66
C ALA A 123 10.78 1.97 -5.88
N ARG A 124 10.81 0.63 -5.87
CA ARG A 124 11.89 -0.15 -5.25
C ARG A 124 13.23 0.09 -5.95
N ASP A 125 13.23 0.16 -7.27
CA ASP A 125 14.45 0.44 -8.04
C ASP A 125 14.98 1.85 -7.74
N ILE A 126 14.09 2.85 -7.61
CA ILE A 126 14.44 4.21 -7.21
C ILE A 126 15.10 4.21 -5.83
N GLU A 127 14.54 3.50 -4.85
CA GLU A 127 15.11 3.40 -3.50
C GLU A 127 16.51 2.77 -3.52
N GLN A 128 16.70 1.70 -4.29
CA GLN A 128 18.01 1.05 -4.44
C GLN A 128 19.04 2.00 -5.07
N LEU A 129 18.67 2.70 -6.15
CA LEU A 129 19.55 3.67 -6.80
C LEU A 129 19.91 4.84 -5.87
N GLN A 130 18.97 5.29 -5.04
CA GLN A 130 19.24 6.31 -4.03
C GLN A 130 20.25 5.82 -2.98
N GLN A 131 20.12 4.59 -2.50
CA GLN A 131 21.08 3.99 -1.57
C GLN A 131 22.47 3.87 -2.20
N GLU A 132 22.55 3.40 -3.45
CA GLU A 132 23.82 3.34 -4.17
C GLU A 132 24.45 4.72 -4.37
N LEU A 133 23.65 5.72 -4.72
CA LEU A 133 24.11 7.09 -4.87
C LEU A 133 24.67 7.62 -3.54
N GLN A 134 23.97 7.41 -2.43
CA GLN A 134 24.43 7.80 -1.10
C GLN A 134 25.73 7.08 -0.72
N ALA A 135 25.84 5.77 -1.01
CA ALA A 135 27.05 5.00 -0.77
C ALA A 135 28.25 5.53 -1.59
N LYS A 136 28.03 5.83 -2.88
CA LYS A 136 29.06 6.43 -3.75
C LYS A 136 29.46 7.82 -3.27
N GLN A 137 28.51 8.64 -2.81
CA GLN A 137 28.78 9.95 -2.21
C GLN A 137 29.55 9.84 -0.88
N ALA A 138 29.23 8.85 -0.04
CA ALA A 138 29.98 8.57 1.19
C ALA A 138 31.44 8.20 0.87
N ARG A 139 31.64 7.26 -0.05
CA ARG A 139 32.96 6.85 -0.51
C ARG A 139 33.76 8.01 -1.12
N HIS A 140 33.13 8.84 -1.93
CA HIS A 140 33.78 10.04 -2.48
C HIS A 140 34.19 11.01 -1.36
N ARG A 141 33.36 11.19 -0.32
CA ARG A 141 33.70 12.05 0.83
C ARG A 141 34.88 11.50 1.63
N GLU A 142 34.93 10.18 1.85
CA GLU A 142 36.06 9.51 2.50
C GLU A 142 37.36 9.75 1.71
N LEU A 143 37.32 9.60 0.39
CA LEU A 143 38.48 9.81 -0.48
C LEU A 143 38.92 11.28 -0.58
N THR A 144 38.00 12.23 -0.47
CA THR A 144 38.29 13.67 -0.66
C THR A 144 38.41 14.46 0.64
N GLY A 145 38.20 13.84 1.80
CA GLY A 145 38.27 14.50 3.11
C GLY A 145 37.25 15.62 3.34
N ARG A 146 36.26 15.79 2.45
CA ARG A 146 35.25 16.86 2.53
C ARG A 146 34.12 16.45 3.48
N ARG A 147 34.10 17.02 4.70
CA ARG A 147 32.94 16.96 5.61
C ARG A 147 31.74 17.68 4.96
N GLN A 148 30.53 17.12 5.11
CA GLN A 148 29.32 17.82 4.69
C GLN A 148 29.20 19.16 5.45
N PRO A 149 28.75 20.24 4.79
CA PRO A 149 28.20 21.36 5.53
C PRO A 149 27.01 20.81 6.32
N GLY A 150 27.05 20.92 7.65
CA GLY A 150 25.91 20.56 8.49
C GLY A 150 24.65 21.32 8.08
N PRO A 151 23.46 20.89 8.53
CA PRO A 151 22.20 21.56 8.21
C PRO A 151 22.35 23.05 8.54
N ARG A 152 22.48 23.89 7.50
CA ARG A 152 22.36 25.33 7.68
C ARG A 152 20.92 25.56 8.06
N VAL A 153 20.71 26.02 9.29
CA VAL A 153 19.44 26.64 9.69
C VAL A 153 19.06 27.58 8.56
N ALA A 154 17.95 27.29 7.88
CA ALA A 154 17.52 28.07 6.75
C ALA A 154 17.32 29.51 7.25
N GLU A 155 18.19 30.42 6.81
CA GLU A 155 18.00 31.84 7.09
C GLU A 155 16.61 32.24 6.59
N PRO A 156 15.85 33.02 7.36
CA PRO A 156 14.55 33.47 6.93
C PRO A 156 14.70 34.16 5.57
N SER A 157 13.89 33.70 4.61
CA SER A 157 13.83 34.28 3.27
C SER A 157 13.79 35.81 3.35
N ALA A 158 14.54 36.50 2.48
CA ALA A 158 14.70 37.95 2.50
C ALA A 158 13.39 38.78 2.68
N PRO A 159 12.20 38.35 2.20
CA PRO A 159 10.94 39.02 2.49
C PRO A 159 10.53 38.95 3.97
N ALA A 160 10.70 37.79 4.62
CA ALA A 160 10.32 37.58 6.02
C ALA A 160 11.19 38.39 6.99
N ALA A 161 12.49 38.49 6.69
CA ALA A 161 13.42 39.31 7.47
C ALA A 161 13.09 40.82 7.39
N LYS A 162 12.58 41.30 6.24
CA LYS A 162 12.16 42.70 6.08
C LYS A 162 10.91 43.01 6.92
N VAL A 163 9.93 42.10 6.92
CA VAL A 163 8.68 42.27 7.71
C VAL A 163 9.00 42.28 9.21
N LYS A 164 9.82 41.36 9.72
CA LYS A 164 10.24 41.35 11.13
C LYS A 164 10.94 42.65 11.52
N ARG A 165 11.89 43.13 10.70
CA ARG A 165 12.63 44.37 10.96
C ARG A 165 11.74 45.62 10.94
N ALA A 166 10.71 45.67 10.11
CA ALA A 166 9.74 46.76 10.12
C ALA A 166 8.91 46.76 11.42
N GLY A 167 8.46 45.58 11.86
CA GLY A 167 7.72 45.41 13.13
C GLY A 167 8.55 45.85 14.35
N ILE A 168 9.81 45.43 14.43
CA ILE A 168 10.71 45.81 15.54
C ILE A 168 10.90 47.32 15.59
N ARG A 169 11.06 48.01 14.46
CA ARG A 169 11.21 49.48 14.44
C ARG A 169 9.95 50.22 14.86
N ALA A 170 8.78 49.77 14.40
CA ALA A 170 7.50 50.37 14.79
C ALA A 170 7.26 50.22 16.29
N TRP A 171 7.60 49.07 16.86
CA TRP A 171 7.54 48.84 18.30
C TRP A 171 8.58 49.66 19.07
N ALA A 172 9.83 49.73 18.60
CA ALA A 172 10.86 50.56 19.24
C ALA A 172 10.44 52.04 19.30
N ALA A 173 9.83 52.56 18.23
CA ALA A 173 9.31 53.92 18.19
C ALA A 173 8.15 54.14 19.19
N SER A 174 7.28 53.15 19.41
CA SER A 174 6.20 53.26 20.40
C SER A 174 6.70 53.17 21.85
N GLN A 175 7.86 52.54 22.08
CA GLN A 175 8.53 52.46 23.38
C GLN A 175 9.53 53.58 23.64
N GLY A 176 9.75 54.49 22.67
CA GLY A 176 10.76 55.55 22.76
C GLY A 176 12.21 55.05 22.76
N LEU A 177 12.46 53.85 22.21
CA LEU A 177 13.80 53.27 22.09
C LEU A 177 14.52 53.83 20.85
N ASP A 178 15.78 54.21 21.01
CA ASP A 178 16.61 54.71 19.90
C ASP A 178 16.89 53.58 18.88
N CYS A 179 16.23 53.66 17.73
CA CYS A 179 16.35 52.70 16.65
C CYS A 179 16.46 53.43 15.30
N PRO A 180 17.50 53.17 14.50
CA PRO A 180 17.68 53.84 13.22
C PRO A 180 16.58 53.45 12.22
N ALA A 181 16.08 54.46 11.49
CA ALA A 181 15.02 54.31 10.50
C ALA A 181 15.36 53.29 9.38
N ALA A 182 16.64 53.10 9.08
CA ALA A 182 17.14 52.14 8.10
C ALA A 182 18.40 51.42 8.60
N GLY A 183 18.72 50.28 7.98
CA GLY A 183 19.93 49.52 8.28
C GLY A 183 19.78 48.48 9.40
N ARG A 184 20.86 48.20 10.11
CA ARG A 184 20.92 47.16 11.14
C ARG A 184 20.20 47.62 12.40
N ILE A 185 19.35 46.76 12.98
CA ILE A 185 18.69 47.03 14.26
C ILE A 185 19.69 46.73 15.39
N PRO A 186 19.83 47.62 16.41
CA PRO A 186 20.64 47.32 17.58
C PRO A 186 20.19 46.04 18.27
N LYS A 187 21.13 45.18 18.67
CA LYS A 187 20.83 43.90 19.34
C LYS A 187 20.01 44.08 20.62
N THR A 188 20.19 45.20 21.32
CA THR A 188 19.42 45.56 22.52
C THR A 188 17.94 45.74 22.22
N VAL A 189 17.60 46.33 21.08
CA VAL A 189 16.22 46.54 20.62
C VAL A 189 15.60 45.23 20.12
N GLU A 190 16.38 44.39 19.41
CA GLU A 190 15.93 43.06 19.00
C GLU A 190 15.61 42.16 20.21
N ALA A 191 16.48 42.15 21.22
CA ALA A 191 16.27 41.37 22.44
C ALA A 191 15.03 41.84 23.24
N ALA A 192 14.86 43.15 23.41
CA ALA A 192 13.70 43.71 24.10
C ALA A 192 12.38 43.43 23.35
N TYR A 193 12.41 43.46 22.02
CA TYR A 193 11.26 43.08 21.21
C TYR A 193 10.93 41.60 21.34
N ASP A 194 11.94 40.73 21.27
CA ASP A 194 11.75 39.28 21.42
C ASP A 194 11.26 38.95 22.85
N GLU A 195 11.72 39.63 23.90
CA GLU A 195 11.20 39.49 25.28
C GLU A 195 9.73 39.90 25.39
N ALA A 196 9.34 41.03 24.78
CA ALA A 196 7.96 41.53 24.80
C ALA A 196 6.97 40.70 23.96
N HIS A 197 7.44 39.98 22.95
CA HIS A 197 6.60 39.21 22.01
C HIS A 197 6.80 37.70 22.09
N GLY A 198 7.41 37.20 23.18
CA GLY A 198 7.54 35.76 23.44
C GLY A 198 8.46 35.03 22.45
N GLY A 199 9.59 35.65 22.09
CA GLY A 199 10.65 35.04 21.31
C GLY A 199 11.28 33.89 22.09
N ASN A 200 10.72 32.69 21.92
CA ASN A 200 11.38 31.45 22.31
C ASN A 200 12.73 31.40 21.58
N ALA A 201 13.81 31.41 22.37
CA ALA A 201 15.16 31.09 21.92
C ALA A 201 15.26 29.63 21.46
#